data_AF-A0A1Y3NID2-F1
#
_entry.id   AF-A0A1Y3NID2-F1
#
_cell.length_a   1.000
_cell.length_b   1.000
_cell.length_c   1.000
_cell.angle_alpha   90.00
_cell.angle_beta   90.00
_cell.angle_gamma   90.00
#
_symmetry.space_group_name_H-M   'P 1'
#
loop_
_entity.id
_entity.type
_entity.pdbx_description
1 polymer ?
#
loop_
_entity_poly.entity_id
_entity_poly.type
_entity_poly.pdbx_seq_one_letter_code
_entity_poly.pdbx_strand_id
1 'polypeptide(L)'
;MKTYLKQQIEYYFSVDNLCKDIYMRQQMDKDGYVNLSTLLKFKRTKSLINVAQDVDKKSGSTSKYDDKWATDLIVSSLNNSDAVEIKKNNNEIKLRKKYDWKNWLNPDLTGIF
;
A
#
# COMPACT_ATOMS: atom_id res chain seq x y z
N MET A 1 -14.58 -2.26 -7.44
CA MET A 1 -13.52 -1.24 -7.21
C MET A 1 -12.50 -1.66 -6.16
N LYS A 2 -12.91 -2.03 -4.93
CA LYS A 2 -11.98 -2.48 -3.87
C LYS A 2 -11.04 -3.60 -4.32
N THR A 3 -11.50 -4.54 -5.14
CA THR A 3 -10.68 -5.62 -5.71
C THR A 3 -9.47 -5.11 -6.50
N TYR A 4 -9.62 -4.07 -7.31
CA TYR A 4 -8.52 -3.51 -8.10
C TYR A 4 -7.48 -2.80 -7.24
N LEU A 5 -7.93 -2.10 -6.19
CA LEU A 5 -7.02 -1.51 -5.20
C LEU A 5 -6.26 -2.60 -4.44
N LYS A 6 -6.95 -3.64 -3.97
CA LYS A 6 -6.32 -4.80 -3.33
C LYS A 6 -5.24 -5.39 -4.23
N GLN A 7 -5.58 -5.78 -5.45
CA GLN A 7 -4.63 -6.34 -6.42
C GLN A 7 -3.45 -5.40 -6.69
N GLN A 8 -3.69 -4.10 -6.80
CA GLN A 8 -2.63 -3.13 -7.06
C GLN A 8 -1.65 -3.02 -5.89
N ILE A 9 -2.15 -3.01 -4.65
CA ILE A 9 -1.29 -2.98 -3.47
C ILE A 9 -0.56 -4.31 -3.31
N GLU A 10 -1.25 -5.44 -3.45
CA GLU A 10 -0.63 -6.78 -3.37
C GLU A 10 0.46 -6.95 -4.44
N TYR A 11 0.26 -6.42 -5.64
CA TYR A 11 1.27 -6.41 -6.69
C TYR A 11 2.54 -5.66 -6.27
N TYR A 12 2.46 -4.51 -5.58
CA TYR A 12 3.67 -3.81 -5.14
C TYR A 12 4.56 -4.67 -4.22
N PHE A 13 3.94 -5.54 -3.43
CA PHE A 13 4.62 -6.48 -2.53
C PHE A 13 4.82 -7.88 -3.15
N SER A 14 4.46 -8.08 -4.42
CA SER A 14 4.69 -9.35 -5.12
C SER A 14 6.16 -9.56 -5.40
N VAL A 15 6.58 -10.82 -5.48
CA VAL A 15 7.95 -11.22 -5.84
C VAL A 15 8.36 -10.54 -7.16
N ASP A 16 7.51 -10.62 -8.18
CA ASP A 16 7.77 -10.05 -9.50
C ASP A 16 8.01 -8.55 -9.48
N ASN A 17 7.32 -7.81 -8.60
CA ASN A 17 7.56 -6.39 -8.45
C ASN A 17 8.82 -6.12 -7.64
N LEU A 18 8.98 -6.77 -6.48
CA LEU A 18 10.11 -6.51 -5.58
C LEU A 18 11.46 -6.91 -6.18
N CYS A 19 11.49 -7.83 -7.15
CA CYS A 19 12.70 -8.17 -7.92
C CYS A 19 13.22 -6.98 -8.75
N LYS A 20 12.33 -6.14 -9.30
CA LYS A 20 12.68 -5.09 -10.27
C LYS A 20 12.50 -3.67 -9.73
N ASP A 21 11.62 -3.48 -8.75
CA ASP A 21 11.23 -2.18 -8.22
C ASP A 21 12.11 -1.82 -7.02
N ILE A 22 13.31 -1.32 -7.33
CA ILE A 22 14.28 -0.86 -6.33
C ILE A 22 13.67 0.26 -5.48
N TYR A 23 12.90 1.16 -6.11
CA TYR A 23 12.27 2.27 -5.41
C TYR A 23 11.31 1.77 -4.33
N MET A 24 10.45 0.79 -4.64
CA MET A 24 9.57 0.16 -3.65
C MET A 24 10.35 -0.42 -2.47
N ARG A 25 11.46 -1.13 -2.72
CA ARG A 25 12.33 -1.65 -1.64
C ARG A 25 12.97 -0.55 -0.81
N GLN A 26 13.37 0.57 -1.42
CA GLN A 26 13.93 1.72 -0.71
C GLN A 26 12.92 2.41 0.22
N GLN A 27 11.61 2.19 0.03
CA GLN A 27 10.58 2.72 0.94
C GLN A 27 10.34 1.81 2.15
N MET A 28 10.94 0.62 2.20
CA MET A 28 10.81 -0.30 3.33
C MET A 28 11.71 0.15 4.49
N ASP A 29 11.15 0.17 5.70
CA ASP A 29 11.93 0.34 6.92
C ASP A 29 12.67 -0.96 7.31
N LYS A 30 13.41 -0.93 8.42
CA LYS A 30 14.17 -2.09 8.94
C LYS A 30 13.32 -3.33 9.20
N ASP A 31 12.03 -3.13 9.42
CA ASP A 31 11.06 -4.18 9.65
C ASP A 31 10.32 -4.49 8.33
N GLY A 32 10.74 -4.02 7.17
CA GLY A 32 10.13 -4.30 5.87
C GLY A 32 8.82 -3.56 5.60
N TYR A 33 8.44 -2.61 6.46
CA TYR A 33 7.19 -1.87 6.32
C TYR A 33 7.34 -0.63 5.45
N VAL A 34 6.31 -0.34 4.65
CA VAL A 34 6.16 0.88 3.87
C VAL A 34 4.99 1.68 4.42
N ASN A 35 5.18 2.99 4.59
CA ASN A 35 4.10 3.90 4.98
C ASN A 35 2.99 3.94 3.92
N LEU A 36 1.73 3.80 4.34
CA LEU A 36 0.58 3.90 3.43
C LEU A 36 0.52 5.26 2.74
N SER A 37 0.91 6.33 3.44
CA SER A 37 1.03 7.68 2.87
C SER A 37 2.01 7.75 1.69
N THR A 38 3.03 6.89 1.66
CA THR A 38 3.93 6.73 0.51
C THR A 38 3.24 6.01 -0.64
N LEU A 39 2.55 4.89 -0.37
CA LEU A 39 1.82 4.12 -1.40
C LEU A 39 0.69 4.92 -2.05
N LEU A 40 0.03 5.81 -1.29
CA LEU A 40 -0.96 6.76 -1.79
C LEU A 40 -0.40 7.73 -2.83
N LYS A 41 0.92 7.95 -2.83
CA LYS A 41 1.58 8.85 -3.80
C LYS A 41 1.89 8.16 -5.12
N PHE A 42 1.85 6.83 -5.17
CA PHE A 42 2.20 6.06 -6.37
C PHE A 42 1.18 6.30 -7.49
N LYS A 43 1.67 6.44 -8.72
CA LYS A 43 0.85 6.81 -9.89
C LYS A 43 -0.36 5.89 -10.08
N ARG A 44 -0.17 4.57 -10.01
CA ARG A 44 -1.26 3.60 -10.20
C ARG A 44 -2.26 3.63 -9.04
N THR A 45 -1.79 3.80 -7.80
CA THR A 45 -2.67 3.95 -6.63
C THR A 45 -3.55 5.19 -6.76
N LYS A 46 -2.95 6.36 -7.07
CA LYS A 46 -3.69 7.60 -7.31
C LYS A 46 -4.74 7.46 -8.40
N SER A 47 -4.37 6.84 -9.52
CA SER A 47 -5.30 6.62 -10.64
C SER A 47 -6.52 5.81 -10.20
N LEU A 48 -6.32 4.74 -9.42
CA LEU A 48 -7.42 3.94 -8.91
C LEU A 48 -8.26 4.70 -7.89
N ILE A 49 -7.64 5.47 -6.99
CA ILE A 49 -8.38 6.31 -6.03
C ILE A 49 -9.28 7.32 -6.75
N ASN A 50 -8.78 7.98 -7.81
CA ASN A 50 -9.56 8.92 -8.59
C ASN A 50 -10.76 8.25 -9.25
N VAL A 51 -10.58 7.07 -9.85
CA VAL A 51 -11.69 6.29 -10.42
C VAL A 51 -12.71 5.92 -9.34
N ALA A 52 -12.27 5.51 -8.16
CA ALA A 52 -13.16 5.18 -7.05
C ALA A 52 -13.96 6.40 -6.60
N GLN A 53 -13.30 7.54 -6.49
CA GLN A 53 -13.92 8.82 -6.13
C GLN A 53 -14.96 9.24 -7.17
N ASP A 54 -14.66 9.11 -8.47
CA ASP A 54 -15.60 9.48 -9.53
C ASP A 54 -16.84 8.58 -9.56
N VAL A 55 -16.67 7.28 -9.29
CA VAL A 55 -17.79 6.35 -9.13
C VAL A 55 -18.64 6.71 -7.91
N ASP A 56 -18.01 7.01 -6.78
CA ASP A 56 -18.71 7.40 -5.55
C ASP A 56 -19.50 8.70 -5.74
N LYS A 57 -18.91 9.73 -6.36
CA LYS A 57 -19.60 10.98 -6.73
C LYS A 57 -20.82 10.73 -7.62
N LYS A 58 -20.69 9.86 -8.63
CA LYS A 58 -21.80 9.52 -9.54
C LYS A 58 -22.93 8.77 -8.85
N SER A 59 -22.67 8.10 -7.72
CA SER A 59 -23.72 7.49 -6.90
C SER A 59 -24.49 8.49 -6.02
N GLY A 60 -24.12 9.78 -6.04
CA GLY A 60 -24.73 10.82 -5.22
C GLY A 60 -24.10 10.99 -3.84
N SER A 61 -22.98 10.33 -3.56
CA SER A 61 -22.23 10.47 -2.30
C SER A 61 -21.64 11.87 -2.15
N THR A 62 -21.90 12.49 -1.00
CA THR A 62 -21.33 13.79 -0.58
C THR A 62 -20.11 13.63 0.33
N SER A 63 -19.44 12.48 0.26
CA SER A 63 -18.27 12.18 1.08
C SER A 63 -17.17 13.23 0.89
N LYS A 64 -16.45 13.54 1.97
CA LYS A 64 -15.21 14.32 1.89
C LYS A 64 -14.09 13.41 1.39
N TYR A 65 -13.63 13.65 0.17
CA TYR A 65 -12.58 12.85 -0.47
C TYR A 65 -11.17 13.36 -0.10
N ASP A 66 -10.81 13.24 1.18
CA ASP A 66 -9.49 13.58 1.70
C ASP A 66 -8.58 12.34 1.89
N ASP A 67 -7.36 12.56 2.38
CA ASP A 67 -6.38 11.49 2.61
C ASP A 67 -6.92 10.41 3.56
N LYS A 68 -7.82 10.78 4.48
CA LYS A 68 -8.47 9.83 5.39
C LYS A 68 -9.42 8.93 4.61
N TRP A 69 -10.24 9.47 3.71
CA TRP A 69 -11.11 8.67 2.84
C TRP A 69 -10.31 7.68 1.98
N ALA A 70 -9.21 8.12 1.37
CA ALA A 70 -8.35 7.26 0.56
C ALA A 70 -7.70 6.15 1.40
N THR A 71 -7.26 6.49 2.61
CA THR A 71 -6.70 5.55 3.59
C THR A 71 -7.74 4.49 3.98
N ASP A 72 -8.94 4.91 4.36
CA ASP A 72 -10.03 4.01 4.77
C ASP A 72 -10.46 3.09 3.60
N LEU A 73 -10.47 3.63 2.38
CA LEU A 73 -10.76 2.85 1.18
C LEU A 73 -9.72 1.74 0.95
N ILE A 74 -8.42 2.05 1.02
CA ILE A 74 -7.36 1.04 0.86
C ILE A 74 -7.41 0.03 2.00
N VAL A 75 -7.47 0.48 3.26
CA VAL A 75 -7.50 -0.41 4.43
C VAL A 75 -8.69 -1.37 4.35
N SER A 76 -9.88 -0.88 4.00
CA SER A 76 -11.06 -1.73 3.85
C SER A 76 -10.97 -2.66 2.62
N SER A 77 -10.22 -2.27 1.58
CA SER A 77 -9.98 -3.13 0.41
C SER A 77 -9.04 -4.30 0.71
N LEU A 78 -8.13 -4.12 1.67
CA LEU A 78 -7.12 -5.10 2.07
C LEU A 78 -7.59 -6.06 3.16
N ASN A 79 -8.88 -6.01 3.53
CA ASN A 79 -9.44 -6.96 4.47
C ASN A 79 -9.22 -8.39 3.94
N ASN A 80 -8.69 -9.27 4.78
CA ASN A 80 -8.30 -10.64 4.42
C ASN A 80 -7.36 -10.70 3.21
N SER A 81 -6.34 -9.83 3.14
CA SER A 81 -5.24 -10.04 2.20
C SER A 81 -4.31 -11.15 2.70
N ASP A 82 -3.94 -12.06 1.79
CA ASP A 82 -2.95 -13.10 2.06
C ASP A 82 -1.53 -12.69 1.67
N ALA A 83 -1.39 -11.60 0.90
CA ALA A 83 -0.10 -11.11 0.45
C ALA A 83 0.48 -10.03 1.37
N VAL A 84 -0.36 -9.20 2.00
CA VAL A 84 0.09 -8.07 2.84
C VAL A 84 -0.53 -8.09 4.23
N GLU A 85 0.21 -7.56 5.19
CA GLU A 85 -0.28 -7.28 6.55
C GLU A 85 -0.25 -5.78 6.85
N ILE A 86 -1.15 -5.33 7.73
CA ILE A 86 -1.32 -3.92 8.09
C ILE A 86 -0.93 -3.74 9.55
N LYS A 87 -0.02 -2.80 9.80
CA LYS A 87 0.31 -2.30 11.13
C LYS A 87 -0.29 -0.91 11.31
N LYS A 88 -1.15 -0.76 12.32
CA LYS A 88 -1.78 0.52 12.68
C LYS A 88 -1.20 1.01 14.01
N ASN A 89 -0.64 2.21 13.98
CA ASN A 89 -0.24 2.98 15.16
C ASN A 89 -1.12 4.25 15.24
N ASN A 90 -1.08 4.98 16.35
CA ASN A 90 -1.95 6.13 16.61
C ASN A 90 -2.01 7.15 15.45
N ASN A 91 -0.91 7.37 14.72
CA ASN A 91 -0.82 8.33 13.61
C ASN A 91 -0.33 7.75 12.28
N GLU A 92 -0.03 6.44 12.21
CA GLU A 92 0.58 5.85 11.03
C GLU A 92 -0.03 4.50 10.70
N ILE A 93 -0.25 4.29 9.39
CA ILE A 93 -0.62 2.99 8.84
C ILE A 93 0.53 2.55 7.94
N LYS A 94 1.04 1.36 8.22
CA LYS A 94 2.16 0.74 7.53
C LYS A 94 1.75 -0.62 6.96
N LEU A 95 2.29 -0.95 5.79
CA LEU A 95 2.02 -2.20 5.09
C LEU A 95 3.31 -2.94 4.81
N ARG A 96 3.27 -4.28 4.88
CA ARG A 96 4.41 -5.14 4.56
C ARG A 96 3.95 -6.41 3.88
N LYS A 97 4.83 -7.05 3.10
CA LYS A 97 4.64 -8.42 2.61
C LYS A 97 4.47 -9.37 3.82
N LYS A 98 3.38 -10.13 3.85
CA LYS A 98 3.00 -10.98 5.00
C LYS A 98 4.05 -12.04 5.32
N TYR A 99 4.61 -12.67 4.30
CA TYR A 99 5.62 -13.72 4.41
C TYR A 99 6.96 -13.30 3.79
N ASP A 100 8.07 -13.85 4.27
CA ASP A 100 9.42 -13.70 3.70
C ASP A 100 9.90 -12.25 3.48
N TRP A 101 9.30 -11.27 4.16
CA TRP A 101 9.65 -9.85 4.01
C TRP A 101 11.13 -9.57 4.26
N LYS A 102 11.78 -10.36 5.13
CA LYS A 102 13.21 -10.25 5.45
C LYS A 102 14.09 -10.41 4.20
N ASN A 103 13.66 -11.23 3.23
CA ASN A 103 14.40 -11.48 2.00
C ASN A 103 14.39 -10.27 1.04
N TRP A 104 13.59 -9.24 1.36
CA TRP A 104 13.38 -8.07 0.51
C TRP A 104 13.90 -6.77 1.13
N LEU A 105 14.49 -6.85 2.32
CA LEU A 105 15.15 -5.72 2.95
C LEU A 105 16.35 -5.28 2.12
N ASN A 106 16.60 -3.98 2.05
CA ASN A 106 17.82 -3.45 1.46
C ASN A 106 19.01 -3.85 2.34
N PRO A 107 20.06 -4.54 1.81
CA PRO A 107 21.26 -4.87 2.57
C PRO A 107 21.87 -3.68 3.31
N ASP A 108 21.83 -2.48 2.70
CA ASP A 108 22.36 -1.24 3.30
C ASP A 108 21.63 -0.85 4.60
N LEU A 109 20.39 -1.30 4.79
CA LEU A 109 19.59 -1.07 5.99
C LEU A 109 19.82 -2.12 7.09
N THR A 110 20.51 -3.22 6.78
CA THR A 110 20.74 -4.33 7.72
C THR A 110 21.99 -4.15 8.59
N GLY A 111 22.86 -3.18 8.26
CA GLY A 111 24.03 -2.85 9.07
C GLY A 111 25.09 -3.95 9.16
N ILE A 112 25.07 -4.92 8.24
CA ILE A 112 26.07 -6.00 8.17
C ILE A 112 27.07 -5.64 7.07
N PHE A 113 28.21 -5.06 7.46
CA PHE A 113 29.48 -5.15 6.76
C PHE A 113 30.45 -5.94 7.63
#